data_AF-A0A959XMV9-F1
#
_entry.id   AF-A0A959XMV9-F1
#
_cell.length_a   1.000
_cell.length_b   1.000
_cell.length_c   1.000
_cell.angle_alpha   90.00
_cell.angle_beta   90.00
_cell.angle_gamma   90.00
#
_symmetry.space_group_name_H-M   'P 1'
#
loop_
_entity.id
_entity.type
_entity.pdbx_description
1 polymer ?
#
loop_
_entity_poly.entity_id
_entity_poly.type
_entity_poly.pdbx_seq_one_letter_code
_entity_poly.pdbx_strand_id
1 'polypeptide(L)'
;MDYQETLAYLYARLPMYQRIGKAAYKADLSNTWALMDVLEHPERELKCVHVAGTNGKGSTAHMVASILQEAGYKVGLHTSPHLKDFR
;
A
#
# COMPACT_ATOMS: atom_id res chain seq x y z
N MET A 1 -17.99 -11.00 6.15
CA MET A 1 -16.78 -11.27 5.38
C MET A 1 -15.69 -11.69 6.33
N ASP A 2 -15.28 -12.94 6.25
CA ASP A 2 -14.07 -13.42 6.90
C ASP A 2 -12.80 -13.05 6.09
N TYR A 3 -11.63 -13.47 6.57
CA TYR A 3 -10.35 -13.19 5.91
C TYR A 3 -10.30 -13.73 4.46
N GLN A 4 -10.76 -14.96 4.24
CA GLN A 4 -10.70 -15.61 2.92
C GLN A 4 -11.70 -14.97 1.96
N GLU A 5 -12.91 -14.67 2.43
CA GLU A 5 -13.92 -13.93 1.67
C GLU A 5 -13.40 -12.54 1.27
N THR A 6 -12.68 -11.87 2.17
CA THR A 6 -12.09 -10.54 1.91
C THR A 6 -10.99 -10.62 0.87
N LEU A 7 -10.08 -11.60 0.97
CA LEU A 7 -9.06 -11.81 -0.05
C LEU A 7 -9.67 -12.10 -1.42
N ALA A 8 -10.67 -12.98 -1.48
CA ALA A 8 -11.37 -13.29 -2.73
C ALA A 8 -12.02 -12.04 -3.35
N TYR A 9 -12.69 -11.23 -2.53
CA TYR A 9 -13.28 -9.96 -2.96
C TYR A 9 -12.25 -8.99 -3.55
N LEU A 10 -11.08 -8.86 -2.91
CA LEU A 10 -10.00 -7.98 -3.35
C LEU A 10 -9.39 -8.47 -4.66
N TYR A 11 -9.04 -9.75 -4.77
CA TYR A 11 -8.45 -10.32 -5.99
C TYR A 11 -9.39 -10.27 -7.20
N ALA A 12 -10.70 -10.36 -6.98
CA ALA A 12 -11.69 -10.23 -8.05
C ALA A 12 -11.77 -8.80 -8.63
N ARG A 13 -11.43 -7.78 -7.84
CA ARG A 13 -11.64 -6.36 -8.19
C ARG A 13 -10.38 -5.60 -8.57
N LEU A 14 -9.19 -6.11 -8.25
CA LEU A 14 -7.95 -5.45 -8.63
C LEU A 14 -7.74 -5.51 -10.15
N PRO A 15 -7.76 -4.38 -10.88
CA PRO A 15 -7.34 -4.35 -12.27
C PRO A 15 -5.83 -4.57 -12.28
N MET A 16 -5.43 -5.84 -12.32
CA MET A 16 -4.01 -6.18 -12.41
C MET A 16 -3.51 -5.70 -13.77
N TYR A 17 -2.61 -4.70 -13.76
CA TYR A 17 -1.89 -4.27 -14.97
C TYR A 17 -1.30 -5.47 -15.72
N GLN A 18 -0.86 -6.50 -14.99
CA GLN A 18 -0.39 -7.76 -15.54
C GLN A 18 -1.43 -8.51 -16.40
N ARG A 19 -2.73 -8.31 -16.17
CA ARG A 19 -3.84 -8.97 -16.89
C ARG A 19 -4.43 -8.11 -18.01
N ILE A 20 -4.48 -6.79 -17.83
CA ILE A 20 -5.25 -5.87 -18.69
C ILE A 20 -4.32 -4.89 -19.45
N GLY A 21 -3.02 -4.88 -19.13
CA GLY A 21 -2.00 -4.06 -19.78
C GLY A 21 -2.24 -2.56 -19.61
N LYS A 22 -1.84 -1.78 -20.61
CA LYS A 22 -1.92 -0.30 -20.60
C LYS A 22 -3.32 0.24 -20.31
N ALA A 23 -4.38 -0.49 -20.65
CA ALA A 23 -5.75 -0.07 -20.39
C ALA A 23 -6.11 -0.05 -18.88
N ALA A 24 -5.38 -0.77 -18.03
CA ALA A 24 -5.51 -0.68 -16.58
C ALA A 24 -4.72 0.48 -15.95
N TYR A 25 -3.88 1.17 -16.73
CA TYR A 25 -3.13 2.31 -16.24
C TYR A 25 -4.01 3.55 -16.23
N LYS A 26 -4.38 3.98 -15.02
CA LYS A 26 -5.01 5.28 -14.78
C LYS A 26 -3.95 6.23 -14.23
N ALA A 27 -3.66 7.29 -14.99
CA ALA A 27 -2.57 8.22 -14.69
C ALA A 27 -2.91 9.26 -13.59
N ASP A 28 -4.12 9.22 -13.06
CA ASP A 28 -4.61 10.15 -12.04
C ASP A 28 -5.05 9.43 -10.77
N LEU A 29 -5.20 10.21 -9.68
CA LEU A 29 -5.54 9.72 -8.35
C LEU A 29 -7.01 9.95 -7.97
N SER A 30 -7.91 10.27 -8.91
CA SER A 30 -9.31 10.65 -8.61
C SER A 30 -10.06 9.61 -7.78
N ASN A 31 -9.88 8.32 -8.08
CA ASN A 31 -10.53 7.25 -7.31
C ASN A 31 -9.97 7.16 -5.88
N THR A 32 -8.66 7.37 -5.71
CA THR A 32 -8.03 7.38 -4.40
C THR A 32 -8.54 8.56 -3.58
N TRP A 33 -8.63 9.76 -4.17
CA TRP A 33 -9.17 10.93 -3.48
C TRP A 33 -10.63 10.76 -3.10
N ALA A 34 -11.47 10.26 -4.02
CA ALA A 34 -12.87 9.96 -3.71
C ALA A 34 -13.02 8.94 -2.57
N LEU A 35 -12.11 7.96 -2.46
CA LEU A 35 -12.08 7.03 -1.34
C LEU A 35 -11.64 7.72 -0.04
N MET A 36 -10.63 8.59 -0.08
CA MET A 36 -10.18 9.33 1.10
C MET A 36 -11.25 10.29 1.62
N ASP A 37 -12.04 10.92 0.74
CA ASP A 37 -13.17 11.77 1.11
C ASP A 37 -14.21 10.97 1.93
N VAL A 38 -14.52 9.74 1.51
CA VAL A 38 -15.44 8.82 2.23
C VAL A 38 -14.85 8.37 3.57
N LEU A 39 -13.52 8.28 3.68
CA LEU A 39 -12.83 7.88 4.91
C LEU A 39 -12.47 9.05 5.82
N GLU A 40 -12.88 10.28 5.46
CA GLU A 40 -12.61 11.50 6.24
C GLU A 40 -11.11 11.84 6.36
N HIS A 41 -10.33 11.57 5.30
CA HIS A 41 -8.90 11.93 5.17
C HIS A 41 -7.94 11.44 6.28
N PRO A 42 -7.91 10.13 6.62
CA PRO A 42 -7.04 9.61 7.67
C PRO A 42 -5.55 9.77 7.34
N GLU A 43 -5.19 9.89 6.05
CA GLU A 43 -3.83 10.12 5.59
C GLU A 43 -3.24 11.44 6.10
N ARG A 44 -4.07 12.43 6.45
CA ARG A 44 -3.62 13.75 6.93
C ARG A 44 -3.10 13.72 8.36
N GLU A 45 -3.48 12.72 9.14
CA GLU A 45 -3.03 12.56 10.52
C GLU A 45 -1.73 11.75 10.63
N LEU A 46 -1.30 11.11 9.55
CA LEU A 46 -0.13 10.24 9.52
C LEU A 46 1.15 11.02 9.24
N LYS A 47 2.19 10.74 10.01
CA LYS A 47 3.57 11.13 9.66
C LYS A 47 4.15 10.04 8.77
N CYS A 48 4.44 10.37 7.52
CA CYS A 48 4.86 9.39 6.52
C CYS A 48 6.27 9.65 5.99
N VAL A 49 7.04 8.57 5.81
CA VAL A 49 8.23 8.53 4.97
C VAL A 49 7.85 7.83 3.67
N HIS A 50 7.93 8.54 2.54
CA HIS A 50 7.59 7.99 1.23
C HIS A 50 8.84 7.50 0.50
N VAL A 51 8.92 6.22 0.16
CA VAL A 51 10.10 5.60 -0.47
C VAL A 51 9.77 5.15 -1.90
N ALA A 52 10.35 5.84 -2.88
CA ALA A 52 10.23 5.52 -4.31
C ALA A 52 11.59 5.17 -4.94
N GLY A 53 11.58 4.60 -6.14
CA GLY A 53 12.80 4.21 -6.88
C GLY A 53 12.64 2.90 -7.65
N THR A 54 13.61 2.54 -8.50
CA THR A 54 13.55 1.29 -9.27
C THR A 54 13.89 0.08 -8.39
N ASN A 55 14.98 0.17 -7.63
CA ASN A 55 15.52 -0.89 -6.78
C ASN A 55 15.69 -0.42 -5.33
N GLY A 56 15.77 -1.36 -4.39
CA GLY A 56 16.10 -1.07 -2.99
C GLY A 56 14.98 -0.51 -2.12
N LYS A 57 13.84 -0.07 -2.69
CA LYS A 57 12.70 0.49 -1.93
C LYS A 57 12.28 -0.34 -0.72
N GLY A 58 12.09 -1.65 -0.93
CA GLY A 58 11.67 -2.57 0.13
C GLY A 58 12.72 -2.63 1.25
N SER A 59 13.98 -2.87 0.89
CA SER A 59 15.09 -2.92 1.85
C SER A 59 15.23 -1.61 2.62
N THR A 60 15.19 -0.46 1.93
CA THR A 60 15.28 0.86 2.56
C THR A 60 14.10 1.11 3.49
N ALA A 61 12.87 0.80 3.08
CA ALA A 61 11.68 0.97 3.91
C ALA A 61 11.75 0.09 5.18
N HIS A 62 12.24 -1.15 5.07
CA HIS A 62 12.49 -2.01 6.22
C HIS A 62 13.57 -1.46 7.15
N MET A 63 14.67 -0.95 6.61
CA MET A 63 15.74 -0.34 7.43
C MET A 63 15.21 0.88 8.19
N VAL A 64 14.49 1.77 7.53
CA VAL A 64 13.89 2.96 8.16
C VAL A 64 12.89 2.54 9.24
N ALA A 65 12.01 1.58 8.96
CA ALA A 65 11.05 1.10 9.94
C ALA A 65 11.74 0.50 11.17
N SER A 66 12.78 -0.32 10.97
CA SER A 66 13.56 -0.93 12.05
C SER A 66 14.24 0.12 12.93
N ILE A 67 14.88 1.13 12.34
CA ILE A 67 15.54 2.22 13.08
C ILE A 67 14.53 3.01 13.91
N LEU A 68 13.37 3.36 13.33
CA LEU A 68 12.34 4.10 14.05
C LEU A 68 11.67 3.28 15.15
N GLN A 69 11.48 1.97 14.92
CA GLN A 69 10.99 1.06 15.97
C GLN A 69 11.98 0.97 17.13
N GLU A 70 13.27 0.80 16.84
CA GLU A 70 14.33 0.77 17.86
C GLU A 70 14.41 2.09 18.65
N ALA A 71 14.15 3.21 17.98
CA ALA A 71 14.06 4.52 18.61
C ALA A 71 12.77 4.74 19.44
N GLY A 72 11.91 3.72 19.58
CA GLY A 72 10.72 3.75 20.43
C GLY A 72 9.45 4.30 19.77
N TYR A 73 9.43 4.50 18.45
CA TYR A 73 8.23 4.97 17.75
C TYR A 73 7.29 3.80 17.42
N LYS A 74 5.98 4.07 17.43
CA LYS A 74 4.97 3.19 16.82
C LYS A 74 5.00 3.35 15.31
N VAL A 75 5.49 2.34 14.59
CA VAL A 75 5.72 2.40 13.14
C VAL A 75 4.86 1.37 12.41
N GLY A 76 4.14 1.82 11.39
CA GLY A 76 3.55 0.95 10.37
C GLY A 76 4.46 0.88 9.14
N LEU A 77 4.53 -0.28 8.50
CA LEU A 77 5.30 -0.49 7.27
C LEU A 77 4.38 -1.03 6.18
N HIS A 78 4.33 -0.33 5.05
CA HIS A 78 3.59 -0.76 3.86
C HIS A 78 4.59 -1.04 2.72
N THR A 79 4.73 -2.30 2.32
CA THR A 79 5.57 -2.73 1.20
C THR A 79 4.78 -3.60 0.22
N SER A 80 5.25 -3.64 -1.03
CA SER A 80 4.63 -4.42 -2.10
C SER A 80 5.68 -4.93 -3.10
N PRO A 81 5.47 -6.09 -3.74
CA PRO A 81 4.41 -7.06 -3.48
C PRO A 81 4.66 -7.85 -2.18
N HIS A 82 3.66 -8.57 -1.71
CA HIS A 82 3.85 -9.57 -0.66
C HIS A 82 4.50 -10.83 -1.23
N LEU A 83 5.28 -11.56 -0.41
CA LEU A 83 6.02 -12.75 -0.87
C LEU A 83 5.32 -14.08 -0.54
N LYS A 84 4.60 -14.17 0.58
CA LYS A 84 4.02 -15.44 1.08
C LYS A 84 2.58 -15.32 1.57
N ASP A 85 2.29 -14.27 2.34
CA ASP A 85 0.96 -13.98 2.90
C ASP A 85 0.61 -12.53 2.58
N PHE A 86 -0.68 -12.20 2.46
CA PHE A 86 -1.13 -10.84 2.18
C PHE A 86 -0.90 -9.88 3.36
N ARG A 87 -0.76 -10.43 4.58
CA ARG A 87 -0.50 -9.71 5.82
C ARG A 87 0.98 -9.43 6.05
#